data_AF-A0A4W3JGB1-F1
#
_entry.id   AF-A0A4W3JGB1-F1
#
_cell.length_a   1.000
_cell.length_b   1.000
_cell.length_c   1.000
_cell.angle_alpha   90.00
_cell.angle_beta   90.00
_cell.angle_gamma   90.00
#
_symmetry.space_group_name_H-M   'P 1'
#
loop_
_entity.id
_entity.type
_entity.pdbx_description
1 polymer ?
#
loop_
_entity_poly.entity_id
_entity_poly.type
_entity_poly.pdbx_seq_one_letter_code
_entity_poly.pdbx_strand_id
1 'polypeptide(L)'
;MFELQALDRAVPPNCFPIDTNKFKYIVEPYDVAIDSEFFNPIKIMTDLKDQYQAHFTSQWHGIIGSDHMPSHADWEQQLSSCKAFIFYGTEHFLANMLPSKLISMNLQDCQLVILLDLVQTIRSALRQSMADVDKSKLQLSIEQQLETIMILSLTGVHSIMANQWHSTLENNAIRLSKVLGDLLESGRTTGETVLRIIRTKKEESNYLTDAEENNYSNIQPSDNWESRVSSRADPKTIRAGTRNDFTEYENSEFQNIDEETAEIFEAELFQGESFTYSSKPTAQPSLATLEDPNIFQSHFNFILFGLPNLMVI
;
A
#
# COMPACT_ATOMS: atom_id res chain seq x y z
N MET A 1 -21.95 -4.88 -31.19
CA MET A 1 -20.56 -4.66 -31.64
C MET A 1 -20.19 -3.30 -31.09
N PHE A 2 -19.56 -3.25 -29.92
CA PHE A 2 -19.09 -2.00 -29.34
C PHE A 2 -17.75 -1.70 -30.01
N GLU A 3 -17.71 -0.60 -30.76
CA GLU A 3 -16.50 -0.13 -31.43
C GLU A 3 -15.57 0.43 -30.34
N LEU A 4 -14.38 -0.15 -30.23
CA LEU A 4 -13.35 0.32 -29.30
C LEU A 4 -12.91 1.70 -29.75
N GLN A 5 -13.35 2.73 -29.03
CA GLN A 5 -12.92 4.09 -29.29
C GLN A 5 -11.56 4.27 -28.62
N ALA A 6 -10.50 4.41 -29.43
CA ALA A 6 -9.23 4.91 -28.92
C ALA A 6 -9.47 6.28 -28.25
N LEU A 7 -8.76 6.58 -27.16
CA LEU A 7 -8.85 7.87 -26.48
C LEU A 7 -8.38 9.00 -27.40
N ASP A 8 -9.28 9.55 -28.21
CA ASP A 8 -8.94 10.72 -29.04
C ASP A 8 -9.04 12.00 -28.20
N ARG A 9 -7.97 12.28 -27.46
CA ARG A 9 -7.83 13.50 -26.64
C ARG A 9 -6.83 14.46 -27.25
N ALA A 10 -7.23 15.72 -27.36
CA ALA A 10 -6.32 16.79 -27.75
C ALA A 10 -5.23 16.98 -26.68
N VAL A 11 -4.00 16.66 -27.03
CA VAL A 11 -2.84 16.81 -26.13
C VAL A 11 -2.47 18.31 -26.03
N PRO A 12 -2.48 18.90 -24.82
CA PRO A 12 -2.07 20.28 -24.64
C PRO A 12 -0.60 20.51 -25.04
N PRO A 13 -0.22 21.75 -25.39
CA PRO A 13 1.19 22.07 -25.64
C PRO A 13 2.03 21.75 -24.39
N ASN A 14 3.21 21.18 -24.61
CA ASN A 14 4.12 20.69 -23.56
C ASN A 14 3.59 19.49 -22.76
N CYS A 15 2.61 18.74 -23.25
CA CYS A 15 2.27 17.42 -22.71
C CYS A 15 2.80 16.32 -23.62
N PHE A 16 3.16 15.18 -23.03
CA PHE A 16 3.62 14.00 -23.77
C PHE A 16 2.55 12.92 -23.75
N PRO A 17 2.08 12.45 -24.92
CA PRO A 17 1.06 11.42 -24.98
C PRO A 17 1.62 10.04 -24.61
N ILE A 18 0.86 9.29 -23.81
CA ILE A 18 1.06 7.86 -23.56
C ILE A 18 -0.09 7.09 -24.20
N ASP A 19 0.24 6.14 -25.06
CA ASP A 19 -0.72 5.21 -25.66
C ASP A 19 -1.23 4.17 -24.64
N THR A 20 -2.53 4.18 -24.39
CA THR A 20 -3.26 3.23 -23.52
C THR A 20 -3.26 1.78 -23.99
N ASN A 21 -3.02 1.51 -25.27
CA ASN A 21 -3.10 0.15 -25.82
C ASN A 21 -1.91 -0.73 -25.38
N LYS A 22 -0.84 -0.12 -24.87
CA LYS A 22 0.36 -0.83 -24.38
C LYS A 22 0.51 -0.73 -22.86
N PHE A 23 -0.61 -0.63 -22.16
CA PHE A 23 -0.64 -0.72 -20.71
C PHE A 23 -0.49 -2.18 -20.28
N LYS A 24 0.47 -2.40 -19.40
CA LYS A 24 0.76 -3.72 -18.85
C LYS A 24 0.75 -3.68 -17.35
N TYR A 25 0.50 -4.83 -16.74
CA TYR A 25 0.45 -4.92 -15.28
C TYR A 25 0.97 -6.25 -14.79
N ILE A 26 1.47 -6.24 -13.56
CA ILE A 26 1.68 -7.44 -12.75
C ILE A 26 1.01 -7.18 -11.41
N VAL A 27 0.04 -8.02 -11.07
CA VAL A 27 -0.75 -7.89 -9.84
C VAL A 27 -0.58 -9.11 -8.97
N GLU A 28 -0.22 -8.84 -7.73
CA GLU A 28 -0.01 -9.78 -6.63
C GLU A 28 0.65 -11.10 -7.07
N PRO A 29 1.94 -11.08 -7.46
CA PRO A 29 2.66 -12.20 -8.09
C PRO A 29 2.56 -13.55 -7.37
N TYR A 30 2.37 -13.53 -6.06
CA TYR A 30 2.40 -14.72 -5.19
C TYR A 30 1.04 -15.05 -4.56
N ASP A 31 -0.02 -14.28 -4.87
CA ASP A 31 -1.37 -14.46 -4.31
C ASP A 31 -1.39 -14.57 -2.76
N VAL A 32 -0.55 -13.78 -2.09
CA VAL A 32 -0.41 -13.81 -0.62
C VAL A 32 -1.35 -12.84 0.10
N ALA A 33 -2.06 -11.99 -0.65
CA ALA A 33 -3.08 -11.08 -0.14
C ALA A 33 -4.50 -11.69 -0.08
N ILE A 34 -4.63 -13.01 -0.18
CA ILE A 34 -5.92 -13.72 -0.19
C ILE A 34 -6.78 -13.45 1.05
N ASP A 35 -6.14 -13.15 2.19
CA ASP A 35 -6.81 -12.95 3.48
C ASP A 35 -7.65 -11.65 3.54
N SER A 36 -7.48 -10.73 2.58
CA SER A 36 -8.28 -9.50 2.51
C SER A 36 -9.41 -9.64 1.50
N GLU A 37 -10.65 -9.85 1.95
CA GLU A 37 -11.77 -10.02 1.01
C GLU A 37 -12.11 -8.77 0.20
N PHE A 38 -12.02 -7.59 0.84
CA PHE A 38 -12.46 -6.30 0.31
C PHE A 38 -11.39 -5.54 -0.47
N PHE A 39 -10.12 -5.66 -0.07
CA PHE A 39 -9.01 -4.92 -0.67
C PHE A 39 -8.00 -5.84 -1.34
N ASN A 40 -8.43 -7.04 -1.75
CA ASN A 40 -7.61 -7.97 -2.51
C ASN A 40 -7.14 -7.31 -3.82
N PRO A 41 -5.82 -7.22 -4.08
CA PRO A 41 -5.31 -6.58 -5.28
C PRO A 41 -5.82 -7.17 -6.59
N ILE A 42 -6.00 -8.50 -6.64
CA ILE A 42 -6.48 -9.23 -7.82
C ILE A 42 -7.92 -8.84 -8.14
N LYS A 43 -8.81 -8.85 -7.13
CA LYS A 43 -10.21 -8.44 -7.32
C LYS A 43 -10.30 -6.99 -7.77
N ILE A 44 -9.63 -6.08 -7.06
CA ILE A 44 -9.63 -4.65 -7.38
C ILE A 44 -9.13 -4.39 -8.80
N MET A 45 -8.01 -5.02 -9.20
CA MET A 45 -7.50 -4.86 -10.56
C MET A 45 -8.45 -5.41 -11.61
N THR A 46 -9.09 -6.56 -11.34
CA THR A 46 -10.04 -7.18 -12.26
C THR A 46 -11.26 -6.29 -12.45
N ASP A 47 -11.83 -5.76 -11.37
CA ASP A 47 -12.97 -4.85 -11.41
C ASP A 47 -12.65 -3.57 -12.19
N LEU A 48 -11.48 -2.97 -11.93
CA LEU A 48 -11.02 -1.76 -12.65
C LEU A 48 -10.75 -2.04 -14.11
N LYS A 49 -10.18 -3.21 -14.44
CA LYS A 49 -9.99 -3.63 -15.82
C LYS A 49 -11.32 -3.77 -16.53
N ASP A 50 -12.29 -4.45 -15.94
CA ASP A 50 -13.62 -4.65 -16.55
C ASP A 50 -14.35 -3.31 -16.74
N GLN A 51 -14.22 -2.39 -15.78
CA GLN A 51 -14.75 -1.04 -15.88
C GLN A 51 -14.12 -0.24 -17.04
N TYR A 52 -12.81 -0.32 -17.22
CA TYR A 52 -12.08 0.54 -18.16
C TYR A 52 -11.85 -0.07 -19.55
N GLN A 53 -11.86 -1.39 -19.67
CA GLN A 53 -11.60 -2.11 -20.92
C GLN A 53 -12.63 -1.75 -22.00
N ALA A 54 -13.91 -1.56 -21.61
CA ALA A 54 -14.96 -1.20 -22.54
C ALA A 54 -14.80 0.21 -23.16
N HIS A 55 -14.15 1.12 -22.43
CA HIS A 55 -14.17 2.55 -22.74
C HIS A 55 -12.83 3.10 -23.23
N PHE A 56 -11.72 2.46 -22.85
CA PHE A 56 -10.42 3.11 -22.99
C PHE A 56 -9.36 2.26 -23.68
N THR A 57 -9.51 0.93 -23.74
CA THR A 57 -8.43 0.05 -24.21
C THR A 57 -8.85 -1.42 -24.28
N SER A 58 -8.63 -2.06 -25.42
CA SER A 58 -8.89 -3.51 -25.58
C SER A 58 -7.69 -4.39 -25.24
N GLN A 59 -6.52 -3.80 -24.98
CA GLN A 59 -5.23 -4.49 -25.01
C GLN A 59 -4.52 -4.49 -23.65
N TRP A 60 -5.27 -4.28 -22.55
CA TRP A 60 -4.72 -4.46 -21.21
C TRP A 60 -4.32 -5.91 -21.00
N HIS A 61 -3.01 -6.12 -21.00
CA HIS A 61 -2.41 -7.42 -20.88
C HIS A 61 -1.40 -7.41 -19.74
N GLY A 62 -1.55 -8.36 -18.84
CA GLY A 62 -0.73 -8.45 -17.64
C GLY A 62 -0.84 -9.81 -17.00
N ILE A 63 -0.15 -9.96 -15.88
CA ILE A 63 -0.10 -11.21 -15.13
C ILE A 63 -0.75 -10.99 -13.77
N ILE A 64 -1.60 -11.92 -13.38
CA ILE A 64 -2.23 -11.96 -12.08
C ILE A 64 -1.70 -13.21 -11.37
N GLY A 65 -1.25 -13.08 -10.12
CA GLY A 65 -0.63 -14.22 -9.43
C GLY A 65 -1.54 -15.43 -9.21
N SER A 66 -2.86 -15.24 -9.22
CA SER A 66 -3.83 -16.35 -9.21
C SER A 66 -3.79 -17.22 -10.47
N ASP A 67 -3.34 -16.67 -11.60
CA ASP A 67 -3.21 -17.40 -12.86
C ASP A 67 -1.92 -18.22 -12.85
N HIS A 68 -0.79 -17.55 -12.63
CA HIS A 68 0.51 -18.18 -12.41
C HIS A 68 1.50 -17.20 -11.78
N MET A 69 2.50 -17.76 -11.09
CA MET A 69 3.64 -17.00 -10.60
C MET A 69 4.52 -16.54 -11.77
N PRO A 70 4.81 -15.23 -11.92
CA PRO A 70 5.58 -14.71 -13.04
C PRO A 70 7.03 -15.19 -12.99
N SER A 71 7.51 -15.74 -14.11
CA SER A 71 8.92 -16.06 -14.31
C SER A 71 9.76 -14.80 -14.58
N HIS A 72 11.08 -14.89 -14.50
CA HIS A 72 11.94 -13.76 -14.87
C HIS A 72 11.74 -13.27 -16.32
N ALA A 73 11.45 -14.20 -17.24
CA ALA A 73 11.19 -13.86 -18.64
C ALA A 73 9.86 -13.10 -18.78
N ASP A 74 8.86 -13.48 -17.99
CA ASP A 74 7.58 -12.78 -17.95
C ASP A 74 7.77 -11.32 -17.53
N TRP A 75 8.52 -11.09 -16.45
CA TRP A 75 8.80 -9.73 -16.00
C TRP A 75 9.52 -8.89 -17.05
N GLU A 76 10.57 -9.44 -17.67
CA GLU A 76 11.32 -8.76 -18.74
C GLU A 76 10.40 -8.44 -19.92
N GLN A 77 9.57 -9.40 -20.35
CA GLN A 77 8.62 -9.21 -21.42
C GLN A 77 7.57 -8.14 -21.08
N GLN A 78 7.06 -8.10 -19.85
CA GLN A 78 6.08 -7.08 -19.46
C GLN A 78 6.69 -5.68 -19.45
N LEU A 79 7.87 -5.51 -18.85
CA LEU A 79 8.52 -4.20 -18.73
C LEU A 79 9.03 -3.66 -20.07
N SER A 80 9.68 -4.50 -20.89
CA SER A 80 10.32 -4.07 -22.16
C SER A 80 9.35 -3.69 -23.28
N SER A 81 8.10 -4.14 -23.22
CA SER A 81 7.13 -3.94 -24.31
C SER A 81 5.93 -3.05 -23.93
N CYS A 82 5.96 -2.42 -22.76
CA CYS A 82 4.89 -1.53 -22.29
C CYS A 82 5.17 -0.06 -22.60
N LYS A 83 4.11 0.75 -22.67
CA LYS A 83 4.17 2.22 -22.61
C LYS A 83 3.86 2.74 -21.22
N ALA A 84 2.99 2.05 -20.49
CA ALA A 84 2.83 2.21 -19.07
C ALA A 84 2.76 0.85 -18.37
N PHE A 85 3.32 0.78 -17.17
CA PHE A 85 3.36 -0.42 -16.36
C PHE A 85 2.79 -0.18 -14.96
N ILE A 86 1.95 -1.10 -14.49
CA ILE A 86 1.39 -1.06 -13.14
C ILE A 86 1.90 -2.28 -12.38
N PHE A 87 2.60 -2.04 -11.28
CA PHE A 87 2.82 -3.05 -10.26
C PHE A 87 1.86 -2.80 -9.11
N TYR A 88 1.07 -3.81 -8.75
CA TYR A 88 0.20 -3.75 -7.58
C TYR A 88 0.35 -5.02 -6.76
N GLY A 89 1.04 -4.91 -5.62
CA GLY A 89 1.29 -6.07 -4.78
C GLY A 89 1.65 -5.70 -3.35
N THR A 90 1.91 -6.74 -2.55
CA THR A 90 2.24 -6.59 -1.13
C THR A 90 3.68 -6.13 -0.92
N GLU A 91 4.68 -6.84 -1.41
CA GLU A 91 6.07 -6.57 -1.05
C GLU A 91 6.74 -5.50 -1.92
N HIS A 92 8.00 -5.17 -1.63
CA HIS A 92 8.83 -4.33 -2.48
C HIS A 92 8.85 -4.82 -3.92
N PHE A 93 8.73 -3.92 -4.90
CA PHE A 93 8.84 -4.29 -6.31
C PHE A 93 10.10 -5.13 -6.62
N LEU A 94 11.28 -4.72 -6.12
CA LEU A 94 12.54 -5.45 -6.33
C LEU A 94 12.69 -6.73 -5.47
N ALA A 95 11.78 -7.02 -4.54
CA ALA A 95 11.75 -8.34 -3.91
C ALA A 95 11.27 -9.43 -4.90
N ASN A 96 10.60 -9.03 -5.99
CA ASN A 96 10.06 -9.91 -7.01
C ASN A 96 11.01 -10.11 -8.21
N MET A 97 12.00 -9.24 -8.37
CA MET A 97 12.96 -9.28 -9.48
C MET A 97 14.37 -8.93 -9.00
N LEU A 98 15.35 -9.67 -9.50
CA LEU A 98 16.77 -9.36 -9.28
C LEU A 98 17.13 -7.95 -9.81
N PRO A 99 17.65 -7.03 -8.96
CA PRO A 99 18.01 -5.68 -9.38
C PRO A 99 19.02 -5.64 -10.54
N SER A 100 19.96 -6.60 -10.58
CA SER A 100 20.95 -6.74 -11.65
C SER A 100 20.33 -6.99 -13.02
N LYS A 101 19.20 -7.71 -13.08
CA LYS A 101 18.47 -7.92 -14.32
C LYS A 101 17.77 -6.65 -14.75
N LEU A 102 17.10 -5.94 -13.84
CA LEU A 102 16.42 -4.69 -14.16
C LEU A 102 17.38 -3.65 -14.75
N ILE A 103 18.54 -3.45 -14.12
CA ILE A 103 19.55 -2.48 -14.57
C ILE A 103 20.05 -2.79 -16.00
N SER A 104 20.06 -4.07 -16.39
CA SER A 104 20.49 -4.48 -17.73
C SER A 104 19.42 -4.29 -18.82
N MET A 105 18.17 -3.99 -18.43
CA MET A 105 17.08 -3.76 -19.37
C MET A 105 17.13 -2.33 -19.94
N ASN A 106 16.74 -2.20 -21.21
CA ASN A 106 16.46 -0.90 -21.82
C ASN A 106 14.96 -0.63 -21.80
N LEU A 107 14.50 0.21 -20.88
CA LEU A 107 13.08 0.54 -20.66
C LEU A 107 12.70 1.90 -21.26
N GLN A 108 13.44 2.41 -22.24
CA GLN A 108 13.14 3.69 -22.92
C GLN A 108 11.73 3.76 -23.54
N ASP A 109 11.14 2.61 -23.87
CA ASP A 109 9.77 2.56 -24.37
C ASP A 109 8.72 2.73 -23.27
N CYS A 110 9.04 2.36 -22.03
CA CYS A 110 8.17 2.49 -20.86
C CYS A 110 8.21 3.93 -20.34
N GLN A 111 7.12 4.67 -20.54
CA GLN A 111 7.06 6.08 -20.18
C GLN A 111 6.57 6.30 -18.75
N LEU A 112 5.64 5.46 -18.29
CA LEU A 112 5.02 5.58 -16.97
C LEU A 112 5.09 4.25 -16.21
N VAL A 113 5.59 4.30 -14.98
CA VAL A 113 5.49 3.18 -14.03
C VAL A 113 4.68 3.61 -12.82
N ILE A 114 3.72 2.80 -12.40
CA ILE A 114 2.92 3.00 -11.19
C ILE A 114 3.24 1.84 -10.24
N LEU A 115 3.88 2.13 -9.11
CA LEU A 115 4.23 1.18 -8.07
C LEU A 115 3.29 1.35 -6.87
N LEU A 116 2.45 0.35 -6.66
CA LEU A 116 1.57 0.22 -5.51
C LEU A 116 2.02 -0.97 -4.69
N ASP A 117 3.16 -0.80 -4.03
CA ASP A 117 3.85 -1.79 -3.22
C ASP A 117 3.94 -1.37 -1.75
N LEU A 118 4.82 -2.04 -0.98
CA LEU A 118 5.12 -1.74 0.43
C LEU A 118 3.99 -2.04 1.44
N VAL A 119 3.12 -3.01 1.15
CA VAL A 119 2.13 -3.55 2.07
C VAL A 119 2.60 -4.85 2.70
N GLN A 120 2.59 -4.94 4.03
CA GLN A 120 2.96 -6.16 4.74
C GLN A 120 1.71 -6.87 5.30
N THR A 121 1.42 -8.05 4.75
CA THR A 121 0.57 -9.08 5.37
C THR A 121 1.45 -10.13 6.05
N ILE A 122 0.87 -10.93 6.96
CA ILE A 122 1.59 -12.03 7.64
C ILE A 122 2.22 -12.98 6.60
N ARG A 123 1.46 -13.39 5.58
CA ARG A 123 1.96 -14.28 4.52
C ARG A 123 3.08 -13.65 3.69
N SER A 124 2.94 -12.37 3.33
CA SER A 124 3.99 -11.65 2.60
C SER A 124 5.26 -11.49 3.44
N ALA A 125 5.13 -11.21 4.74
CA ALA A 125 6.27 -11.07 5.65
C ALA A 125 7.03 -12.40 5.79
N LEU A 126 6.31 -13.53 5.92
CA LEU A 126 6.92 -14.86 5.95
C LEU A 126 7.64 -15.17 4.63
N ARG A 127 7.00 -14.92 3.49
CA ARG A 127 7.59 -15.17 2.17
C ARG A 127 8.82 -14.31 1.94
N GLN A 128 8.75 -13.01 2.23
CA GLN A 128 9.87 -12.08 2.11
C GLN A 128 11.02 -12.50 3.04
N SER A 129 10.73 -12.86 4.30
CA SER A 129 11.74 -13.38 5.24
C SER A 129 12.47 -14.60 4.68
N MET A 130 11.74 -15.58 4.12
CA MET A 130 12.35 -16.75 3.47
C MET A 130 13.18 -16.38 2.25
N ALA A 131 12.71 -15.43 1.42
CA ALA A 131 13.44 -14.97 0.24
C ALA A 131 14.70 -14.16 0.59
N ASP A 132 14.71 -13.51 1.76
CA ASP A 132 15.79 -12.65 2.21
C ASP A 132 16.93 -13.41 2.91
N VAL A 133 16.71 -14.67 3.31
CA VAL A 133 17.74 -15.53 3.95
C VAL A 133 19.02 -15.62 3.12
N ASP A 134 18.88 -15.74 1.80
CA ASP A 134 20.02 -15.90 0.88
C ASP A 134 20.60 -14.56 0.39
N LYS A 135 20.00 -13.43 0.78
CA LYS A 135 20.41 -12.10 0.30
C LYS A 135 21.44 -11.48 1.22
N SER A 136 22.46 -10.90 0.60
CA SER A 136 23.42 -10.05 1.32
C SER A 136 22.79 -8.73 1.74
N LYS A 137 23.35 -8.08 2.77
CA LYS A 137 22.94 -6.73 3.21
C LYS A 137 22.93 -5.71 2.08
N LEU A 138 23.86 -5.83 1.13
CA LEU A 138 23.94 -4.95 -0.03
C LEU A 138 22.78 -5.19 -1.01
N GLN A 139 22.37 -6.44 -1.22
CA GLN A 139 21.20 -6.74 -2.06
C GLN A 139 19.93 -6.17 -1.44
N LEU A 140 19.72 -6.39 -0.13
CA LEU A 140 18.57 -5.83 0.60
C LEU A 140 18.55 -4.29 0.58
N SER A 141 19.72 -3.66 0.67
CA SER A 141 19.85 -2.19 0.56
C SER A 141 19.39 -1.67 -0.80
N ILE A 142 19.56 -2.42 -1.89
CA ILE A 142 19.17 -2.00 -3.23
C ILE A 142 17.66 -2.19 -3.47
N GLU A 143 17.01 -3.07 -2.71
CA GLU A 143 15.56 -3.30 -2.79
C GLU A 143 14.72 -2.21 -2.11
N GLN A 144 15.37 -1.25 -1.46
CA GLN A 144 14.71 -0.07 -0.92
C GLN A 144 14.01 0.73 -2.03
N GLN A 145 12.98 1.48 -1.61
CA GLN A 145 12.06 2.12 -2.55
C GLN A 145 12.74 3.20 -3.40
N LEU A 146 13.61 4.00 -2.78
CA LEU A 146 14.30 5.08 -3.48
C LEU A 146 15.29 4.51 -4.51
N GLU A 147 15.99 3.44 -4.15
CA GLU A 147 16.92 2.69 -4.98
C GLU A 147 16.20 2.07 -6.17
N THR A 148 15.01 1.52 -5.95
CA THR A 148 14.12 1.03 -7.01
C THR A 148 13.78 2.14 -8.02
N ILE A 149 13.36 3.31 -7.51
CA ILE A 149 13.03 4.47 -8.36
C ILE A 149 14.26 4.96 -9.14
N MET A 150 15.43 5.00 -8.50
CA MET A 150 16.68 5.37 -9.16
C MET A 150 17.04 4.39 -10.28
N ILE A 151 16.91 3.08 -10.04
CA ILE A 151 17.16 2.06 -11.07
C ILE A 151 16.18 2.22 -12.24
N LEU A 152 14.89 2.36 -11.97
CA LEU A 152 13.88 2.56 -13.03
C LEU A 152 14.18 3.82 -13.86
N SER A 153 14.58 4.90 -13.21
CA SER A 153 14.99 6.14 -13.88
C SER A 153 16.22 5.93 -14.76
N LEU A 154 17.23 5.19 -14.26
CA LEU A 154 18.45 4.86 -15.01
C LEU A 154 18.18 3.95 -16.21
N THR A 155 17.20 3.05 -16.11
CA THR A 155 16.81 2.16 -17.22
C THR A 155 16.01 2.86 -18.33
N GLY A 156 15.63 4.12 -18.13
CA GLY A 156 14.99 4.96 -19.14
C GLY A 156 13.51 5.27 -18.92
N VAL A 157 12.94 4.93 -17.75
CA VAL A 157 11.55 5.28 -17.43
C VAL A 157 11.42 6.80 -17.21
N HIS A 158 10.45 7.42 -17.87
CA HIS A 158 10.29 8.88 -17.83
C HIS A 158 9.56 9.40 -16.58
N SER A 159 8.58 8.65 -16.07
CA SER A 159 7.74 9.06 -14.95
C SER A 159 7.37 7.85 -14.09
N ILE A 160 7.53 7.99 -12.78
CA ILE A 160 7.32 6.91 -11.81
C ILE A 160 6.42 7.45 -10.70
N MET A 161 5.26 6.85 -10.51
CA MET A 161 4.39 7.08 -9.36
C MET A 161 4.61 5.96 -8.35
N ALA A 162 4.94 6.27 -7.11
CA ALA A 162 5.29 5.26 -6.13
C ALA A 162 4.91 5.64 -4.71
N ASN A 163 4.69 4.63 -3.87
CA ASN A 163 4.67 4.80 -2.42
C ASN A 163 6.08 5.20 -1.92
N GLN A 164 6.20 6.04 -0.89
CA GLN A 164 7.48 6.41 -0.25
C GLN A 164 7.79 5.56 1.00
N TRP A 165 6.75 5.14 1.69
CA TRP A 165 6.74 4.38 2.92
C TRP A 165 5.71 3.26 2.84
N HIS A 166 5.73 2.39 3.85
CA HIS A 166 4.75 1.32 3.99
C HIS A 166 3.31 1.81 3.84
N SER A 167 2.50 0.98 3.19
CA SER A 167 1.11 1.26 2.87
C SER A 167 0.21 0.11 3.33
N THR A 168 -1.09 0.30 3.20
CA THR A 168 -2.10 -0.74 3.45
C THR A 168 -2.76 -1.15 2.14
N LEU A 169 -3.34 -2.36 2.09
CA LEU A 169 -4.09 -2.82 0.93
C LEU A 169 -5.21 -1.83 0.56
N GLU A 170 -5.94 -1.34 1.56
CA GLU A 170 -6.99 -0.33 1.39
C GLU A 170 -6.46 0.96 0.75
N ASN A 171 -5.36 1.52 1.28
CA ASN A 171 -4.81 2.76 0.75
C ASN A 171 -4.33 2.58 -0.70
N ASN A 172 -3.69 1.46 -1.02
CA ASN A 172 -3.24 1.18 -2.39
C ASN A 172 -4.43 0.96 -3.34
N ALA A 173 -5.50 0.28 -2.90
CA ALA A 173 -6.73 0.11 -3.68
C ALA A 173 -7.38 1.47 -4.01
N ILE A 174 -7.58 2.32 -3.01
CA ILE A 174 -8.15 3.66 -3.20
C ILE A 174 -7.27 4.51 -4.12
N ARG A 175 -5.94 4.45 -3.96
CA ARG A 175 -4.99 5.17 -4.82
C ARG A 175 -5.07 4.67 -6.26
N LEU A 176 -5.09 3.36 -6.49
CA LEU A 176 -5.18 2.81 -7.84
C LEU A 176 -6.44 3.32 -8.56
N SER A 177 -7.60 3.23 -7.91
CA SER A 177 -8.86 3.70 -8.48
C SER A 177 -8.82 5.20 -8.80
N LYS A 178 -8.28 6.02 -7.88
CA LYS A 178 -8.11 7.48 -8.11
C LYS A 178 -7.13 7.78 -9.25
N VAL A 179 -5.99 7.09 -9.30
CA VAL A 179 -4.98 7.25 -10.36
C VAL A 179 -5.56 6.91 -11.72
N LEU A 180 -6.21 5.75 -11.85
CA LEU A 180 -6.82 5.32 -13.11
C LEU A 180 -7.98 6.23 -13.51
N GLY A 181 -8.85 6.64 -12.59
CA GLY A 181 -9.92 7.58 -12.88
C GLY A 181 -9.39 8.95 -13.38
N ASP A 182 -8.36 9.48 -12.75
CA ASP A 182 -7.78 10.77 -13.16
C ASP A 182 -7.05 10.67 -14.51
N LEU A 183 -6.26 9.63 -14.74
CA LEU A 183 -5.52 9.44 -15.99
C LEU A 183 -6.45 9.06 -17.15
N LEU A 184 -7.32 8.05 -16.95
CA LEU A 184 -8.15 7.46 -18.00
C LEU A 184 -9.46 8.20 -18.19
N GLU A 185 -10.22 8.55 -17.16
CA GLU A 185 -11.53 9.21 -17.35
C GLU A 185 -11.37 10.73 -17.53
N SER A 186 -10.58 11.35 -16.67
CA SER A 186 -10.43 12.81 -16.64
C SER A 186 -9.35 13.36 -17.58
N GLY A 187 -8.47 12.51 -18.12
CA GLY A 187 -7.38 12.91 -19.02
C GLY A 187 -6.38 13.85 -18.37
N ARG A 188 -6.15 13.68 -17.07
CA ARG A 188 -5.22 14.50 -16.30
C ARG A 188 -3.79 14.10 -16.59
N THR A 189 -2.88 15.06 -16.43
CA THR A 189 -1.46 14.76 -16.48
C THR A 189 -1.03 14.02 -15.22
N THR A 190 0.06 13.26 -15.31
CA THR A 190 0.62 12.52 -14.17
C THR A 190 0.85 13.38 -12.93
N GLY A 191 1.28 14.63 -13.10
CA GLY A 191 1.50 15.58 -12.00
C GLY A 191 0.20 16.11 -11.41
N GLU A 192 -0.81 16.38 -12.23
CA GLU A 192 -2.15 16.77 -11.75
C GLU A 192 -2.79 15.65 -10.92
N THR A 193 -2.67 14.40 -11.36
CA THR A 193 -3.19 13.22 -10.65
C THR A 193 -2.58 13.08 -9.26
N VAL A 194 -1.24 13.07 -9.14
CA VAL A 194 -0.58 12.93 -7.83
C VAL A 194 -0.88 14.13 -6.93
N LEU A 195 -0.89 15.35 -7.47
CA LEU A 195 -1.25 16.53 -6.70
C LEU A 195 -2.68 16.47 -6.15
N ARG A 196 -3.63 15.91 -6.91
CA ARG A 196 -5.00 15.72 -6.45
C ARG A 196 -5.08 14.70 -5.32
N ILE A 197 -4.40 13.56 -5.45
CA ILE A 197 -4.35 12.53 -4.39
C ILE A 197 -3.85 13.12 -3.07
N ILE A 198 -2.77 13.92 -3.12
CA ILE A 198 -2.20 14.59 -1.95
C ILE A 198 -3.20 15.62 -1.36
N ARG A 199 -3.89 16.39 -2.22
CA ARG A 199 -4.85 17.41 -1.77
C ARG A 199 -6.12 16.84 -1.17
N THR A 200 -6.71 15.81 -1.79
CA THR A 200 -7.95 15.20 -1.30
C THR A 200 -7.76 14.62 0.10
N LYS A 201 -6.61 14.00 0.39
CA LYS A 201 -6.31 13.53 1.75
C LYS A 201 -6.20 14.66 2.78
N LYS A 202 -5.64 15.80 2.39
CA LYS A 202 -5.56 16.99 3.26
C LYS A 202 -6.96 17.56 3.57
N GLU A 203 -7.85 17.54 2.60
CA GLU A 203 -9.24 17.97 2.80
C GLU A 203 -9.98 17.01 3.74
N GLU A 204 -9.88 15.70 3.50
CA GLU A 204 -10.43 14.65 4.37
C GLU A 204 -9.94 14.76 5.83
N SER A 205 -8.65 15.06 6.04
CA SER A 205 -8.10 15.25 7.40
C SER A 205 -8.62 16.50 8.10
N ASN A 206 -8.79 17.61 7.38
CA ASN A 206 -9.28 18.87 7.96
C ASN A 206 -10.73 18.72 8.47
N TYR A 207 -11.56 17.96 7.76
CA TYR A 207 -12.95 17.70 8.21
C TYR A 207 -13.00 16.86 9.50
N LEU A 208 -12.05 15.95 9.71
CA LEU A 208 -11.96 15.16 10.93
C LEU A 208 -11.50 16.00 12.13
N THR A 209 -10.51 16.87 11.94
CA THR A 209 -10.05 17.79 13.00
C THR A 209 -11.12 18.81 13.39
N ASP A 210 -11.86 19.33 12.41
CA ASP A 210 -12.97 20.27 12.66
C ASP A 210 -14.14 19.58 13.37
N ALA A 211 -14.38 18.28 13.11
CA ALA A 211 -15.42 17.51 13.80
C ALA A 211 -15.04 17.19 15.26
N GLU A 212 -13.75 16.96 15.54
CA GLU A 212 -13.24 16.70 16.89
C GLU A 212 -13.21 17.97 17.76
N GLU A 213 -12.80 19.12 17.21
CA GLU A 213 -12.85 20.41 17.94
C GLU A 213 -14.28 20.86 18.28
N ASN A 214 -15.25 20.53 17.42
CA ASN A 214 -16.67 20.78 17.68
C ASN A 214 -17.28 19.85 18.74
N ASN A 215 -16.59 18.78 19.14
CA ASN A 215 -17.07 17.84 20.15
C ASN A 215 -16.58 18.20 21.57
N TYR A 216 -15.46 18.91 21.69
CA TYR A 216 -14.95 19.41 22.98
C TYR A 216 -15.59 20.73 23.44
N SER A 217 -16.26 21.47 22.54
CA SER A 217 -16.94 22.73 22.86
C SER A 217 -18.35 22.55 23.46
N ASN A 218 -18.85 21.31 23.59
CA ASN A 218 -20.19 21.01 24.13
C ASN A 218 -20.21 20.36 25.54
N ILE A 219 -19.08 20.28 26.23
CA ILE A 219 -19.07 19.82 27.63
C ILE A 219 -19.20 21.03 28.57
N GLN A 220 -20.43 21.29 29.02
CA GLN A 220 -20.68 22.16 30.18
C GLN A 220 -20.04 21.52 31.42
N PRO A 221 -19.31 22.27 32.26
CA PRO A 221 -18.71 21.72 33.47
C PRO A 221 -19.81 21.37 34.47
N SER A 222 -20.11 20.08 34.65
CA SER A 222 -20.96 19.65 35.75
C SER A 222 -20.13 19.55 37.02
N ASP A 223 -20.43 20.42 37.98
CA ASP A 223 -19.93 20.34 39.34
C ASP A 223 -20.23 18.97 39.98
N ASN A 224 -19.31 18.54 40.84
CA ASN A 224 -19.41 17.50 41.89
C ASN A 224 -18.59 16.21 41.66
N TRP A 225 -17.28 16.30 41.89
CA TRP A 225 -16.38 15.14 41.96
C TRP A 225 -16.10 14.64 43.39
N GLU A 226 -16.63 15.30 44.43
CA GLU A 226 -16.30 14.96 45.84
C GLU A 226 -17.17 13.85 46.46
N SER A 227 -18.16 13.30 45.75
CA SER A 227 -19.14 12.39 46.37
C SER A 227 -18.91 10.88 46.11
N ARG A 228 -17.79 10.45 45.51
CA ARG A 228 -17.62 9.04 45.11
C ARG A 228 -16.42 8.28 45.69
N VAL A 229 -15.77 8.81 46.71
CA VAL A 229 -14.75 8.06 47.47
C VAL A 229 -15.26 7.72 48.88
N SER A 230 -16.31 6.89 48.97
CA SER A 230 -16.59 6.16 50.21
C SER A 230 -17.48 4.94 49.93
N SER A 231 -16.85 3.83 49.57
CA SER A 231 -17.31 2.46 49.87
C SER A 231 -16.30 1.46 49.30
N ARG A 232 -15.20 1.27 50.03
CA ARG A 232 -14.37 0.06 49.90
C ARG A 232 -15.09 -1.07 50.64
N ALA A 233 -15.39 -2.15 49.92
CA ALA A 233 -15.64 -3.47 50.49
C ALA A 233 -15.03 -4.54 49.55
N ASP A 234 -13.97 -5.20 50.00
CA ASP A 234 -13.61 -6.57 49.58
C ASP A 234 -14.62 -7.56 50.20
N PRO A 235 -14.80 -8.85 49.78
CA PRO A 235 -13.79 -9.74 49.15
C PRO A 235 -14.28 -10.82 48.13
N LYS A 236 -13.29 -11.40 47.43
CA LYS A 236 -13.13 -12.82 46.97
C LYS A 236 -14.30 -13.64 46.38
N THR A 237 -13.99 -14.31 45.27
CA THR A 237 -14.21 -15.75 44.90
C THR A 237 -14.92 -15.92 43.56
N ILE A 238 -14.24 -16.46 42.54
CA ILE A 238 -14.91 -17.10 41.40
C ILE A 238 -14.39 -18.54 41.27
N ARG A 239 -15.33 -19.46 41.44
CA ARG A 239 -15.21 -20.91 41.24
C ARG A 239 -15.52 -21.27 39.79
N ALA A 240 -14.94 -22.40 39.37
CA ALA A 240 -15.13 -23.08 38.10
C ALA A 240 -16.57 -23.59 37.82
N GLY A 241 -16.85 -23.81 36.53
CA GLY A 241 -18.01 -24.52 35.95
C GLY A 241 -18.57 -23.75 34.75
N THR A 242 -18.96 -24.29 33.60
CA THR A 242 -19.08 -25.67 33.10
C THR A 242 -19.16 -25.58 31.57
N ARG A 243 -18.77 -26.67 30.90
CA ARG A 243 -18.63 -26.91 29.45
C ARG A 243 -19.98 -27.29 28.78
N ASN A 244 -19.96 -27.31 27.44
CA ASN A 244 -20.86 -27.96 26.44
C ASN A 244 -22.04 -27.11 25.91
N ASP A 245 -22.41 -27.09 24.62
CA ASP A 245 -21.96 -27.72 23.35
C ASP A 245 -22.65 -26.96 22.19
N PHE A 246 -22.08 -26.92 20.98
CA PHE A 246 -22.80 -27.21 19.71
C PHE A 246 -21.83 -27.25 18.48
N THR A 247 -21.51 -28.49 18.09
CA THR A 247 -21.35 -29.08 16.74
C THR A 247 -20.42 -28.50 15.67
N GLU A 248 -19.30 -29.21 15.49
CA GLU A 248 -18.74 -29.84 14.26
C GLU A 248 -19.32 -29.50 12.87
N TYR A 249 -18.40 -29.14 11.96
CA TYR A 249 -18.32 -29.68 10.60
C TYR A 249 -16.85 -30.05 10.30
N GLU A 250 -16.61 -31.35 10.05
CA GLU A 250 -15.41 -31.90 9.41
C GLU A 250 -15.37 -31.48 7.92
N ASN A 251 -14.24 -31.31 7.19
CA ASN A 251 -13.16 -32.27 7.00
C ASN A 251 -11.91 -31.66 6.30
N SER A 252 -10.79 -32.33 6.56
CA SER A 252 -9.61 -32.61 5.70
C SER A 252 -8.53 -31.55 5.41
N GLU A 253 -7.37 -31.84 6.01
CA GLU A 253 -6.00 -31.83 5.44
C GLU A 253 -5.25 -30.50 5.25
N PHE A 254 -4.67 -29.98 6.34
CA PHE A 254 -3.27 -29.56 6.37
C PHE A 254 -2.69 -29.86 7.76
N GLN A 255 -1.75 -30.80 7.83
CA GLN A 255 -1.06 -31.18 9.06
C GLN A 255 0.01 -30.14 9.43
N ASN A 256 -0.08 -29.70 10.69
CA ASN A 256 0.98 -29.35 11.63
C ASN A 256 1.91 -28.17 11.29
N ILE A 257 1.56 -27.01 11.86
CA ILE A 257 2.55 -26.06 12.41
C ILE A 257 2.25 -26.02 13.91
N ASP A 258 3.21 -26.43 14.72
CA ASP A 258 3.07 -26.46 16.18
C ASP A 258 2.82 -25.05 16.71
N GLU A 259 1.74 -24.87 17.49
CA GLU A 259 1.31 -23.61 18.14
C GLU A 259 2.43 -22.94 18.98
N GLU A 260 3.47 -23.68 19.34
CA GLU A 260 4.63 -23.21 20.09
C GLU A 260 5.54 -22.28 19.25
N THR A 261 5.52 -22.36 17.91
CA THR A 261 6.34 -21.51 17.03
C THR A 261 5.76 -20.10 16.81
N ALA A 262 4.45 -19.93 17.00
CA ALA A 262 3.80 -18.62 16.89
C ALA A 262 4.02 -17.76 18.14
N GLU A 263 4.02 -18.35 19.34
CA GLU A 263 4.26 -17.63 20.59
C GLU A 263 5.73 -17.19 20.76
N ILE A 264 6.68 -17.94 20.21
CA ILE A 264 8.11 -17.56 20.26
C ILE A 264 8.39 -16.32 19.39
N PHE A 265 7.69 -16.17 18.26
CA PHE A 265 7.87 -15.02 17.37
C PHE A 265 7.25 -13.73 17.92
N GLU A 266 6.14 -13.82 18.68
CA GLU A 266 5.58 -12.65 19.39
C GLU A 266 6.46 -12.17 20.55
N ALA A 267 7.22 -13.08 21.19
CA ALA A 267 8.09 -12.73 22.32
C ALA A 267 9.39 -12.02 21.90
N GLU A 268 9.95 -12.31 20.73
CA GLU A 268 11.21 -11.69 20.26
C GLU A 268 11.04 -10.28 19.68
N LEU A 269 9.81 -9.87 19.32
CA LEU A 269 9.53 -8.50 18.85
C LEU A 269 9.54 -7.45 19.99
N PHE A 270 9.50 -7.87 21.25
CA PHE A 270 9.33 -6.99 22.43
C PHE A 270 10.56 -6.83 23.34
N GLN A 271 11.71 -7.41 23.00
CA GLN A 271 12.95 -7.21 23.77
C GLN A 271 13.85 -6.12 23.15
N GLY A 272 13.37 -4.88 23.20
CA GLY A 272 14.18 -3.67 23.07
C GLY A 272 14.49 -3.09 24.45
N GLU A 273 15.77 -2.79 24.69
CA GLU A 273 16.39 -2.43 25.97
C GLU A 273 15.68 -1.33 26.78
N SER A 274 15.58 -1.55 28.10
CA SER A 274 15.06 -0.57 29.07
C SER A 274 16.17 0.41 29.49
N PHE A 275 16.06 1.68 29.08
CA PHE A 275 16.86 2.77 29.64
C PHE A 275 16.08 3.46 30.78
N THR A 276 16.58 3.35 32.01
CA THR A 276 16.02 4.03 33.18
C THR A 276 16.49 5.49 33.23
N TYR A 277 15.57 6.46 33.14
CA TYR A 277 15.82 7.85 33.56
C TYR A 277 15.16 8.13 34.91
N SER A 278 16.01 8.48 35.90
CA SER A 278 15.64 8.93 37.24
C SER A 278 14.94 10.30 37.17
N SER A 279 13.72 10.40 37.69
CA SER A 279 12.96 11.65 37.78
C SER A 279 13.27 12.43 39.06
N LYS A 280 13.51 13.74 38.91
CA LYS A 280 13.18 14.75 39.92
C LYS A 280 12.33 15.83 39.25
N PRO A 281 11.30 16.38 39.91
CA PRO A 281 10.36 17.27 39.27
C PRO A 281 10.90 18.70 39.28
N THR A 282 10.89 19.38 38.13
CA THR A 282 11.00 20.84 38.08
C THR A 282 10.11 21.34 36.93
N ALA A 283 9.37 22.41 37.23
CA ALA A 283 8.20 22.93 36.53
C ALA A 283 8.34 23.08 35.00
N GLN A 284 7.29 22.68 34.28
CA GLN A 284 7.08 23.00 32.87
C GLN A 284 6.77 24.49 32.67
N PRO A 285 7.16 25.06 31.52
CA PRO A 285 6.27 25.91 30.75
C PRO A 285 5.84 25.20 29.46
N SER A 286 4.57 25.41 29.13
CA SER A 286 3.80 24.89 27.99
C SER A 286 4.51 25.03 26.63
N LEU A 287 4.54 23.95 25.85
CA LEU A 287 4.92 23.96 24.44
C LEU A 287 3.93 23.11 23.63
N ALA A 288 3.64 23.60 22.42
CA ALA A 288 2.59 23.20 21.50
C ALA A 288 2.38 21.69 21.29
N THR A 289 1.12 21.34 21.05
CA THR A 289 0.61 20.04 20.60
C THR A 289 1.44 19.53 19.42
N LEU A 290 2.17 18.43 19.65
CA LEU A 290 2.82 17.67 18.59
C LEU A 290 1.74 16.91 17.82
N GLU A 291 1.51 17.29 16.56
CA GLU A 291 0.68 16.53 15.62
C GLU A 291 1.26 15.11 15.43
N ASP A 292 0.38 14.12 15.41
CA ASP A 292 0.70 12.69 15.38
C ASP A 292 1.51 12.34 14.10
N PRO A 293 2.75 11.79 14.20
CA PRO A 293 3.63 11.57 13.05
C PRO A 293 3.06 10.63 11.98
N ASN A 294 2.07 9.80 12.36
CA ASN A 294 1.38 8.89 11.45
C ASN A 294 0.49 9.62 10.42
N ILE A 295 -0.05 10.79 10.78
CA ILE A 295 -0.96 11.55 9.93
C ILE A 295 -0.19 12.14 8.73
N PHE A 296 0.97 12.76 8.99
CA PHE A 296 1.83 13.31 7.94
C PHE A 296 2.33 12.26 6.95
N GLN A 297 2.75 11.10 7.44
CA GLN A 297 3.23 10.01 6.57
C GLN A 297 2.13 9.49 5.65
N SER A 298 0.88 9.43 6.11
CA SER A 298 -0.24 8.93 5.30
C SER A 298 -0.64 9.86 4.14
N HIS A 299 -0.45 11.18 4.31
CA HIS A 299 -0.85 12.22 3.37
C HIS A 299 0.11 12.33 2.17
N PHE A 300 1.40 12.15 2.41
CA PHE A 300 2.45 12.33 1.40
C PHE A 300 3.04 11.02 0.88
N ASN A 301 2.44 9.88 1.22
CA ASN A 301 3.04 8.58 0.87
C ASN A 301 3.10 8.33 -0.66
N PHE A 302 2.27 8.97 -1.50
CA PHE A 302 2.26 8.68 -2.93
C PHE A 302 2.83 9.86 -3.73
N ILE A 303 3.97 9.67 -4.39
CA ILE A 303 4.74 10.74 -5.04
C ILE A 303 5.07 10.39 -6.49
N LEU A 304 5.24 11.44 -7.30
CA LEU A 304 5.71 11.39 -8.67
C LEU A 304 7.21 11.72 -8.76
N PHE A 305 7.96 10.87 -9.46
CA PHE A 305 9.34 11.09 -9.85
C PHE A 305 9.41 11.20 -11.38
N GLY A 306 10.16 12.17 -11.91
CA GLY A 306 10.30 12.37 -13.36
C GLY A 306 9.30 13.35 -13.97
N LEU A 307 8.82 13.07 -15.18
CA LEU A 307 8.01 14.00 -15.97
C LEU A 307 6.58 14.15 -15.42
N PRO A 308 6.12 15.37 -15.06
CA PRO A 308 4.78 15.60 -14.54
C PRO A 308 3.70 15.77 -15.63
N ASN A 309 4.12 15.94 -16.87
CA ASN A 309 3.29 16.35 -18.01
C ASN A 309 2.95 15.19 -18.97
N LEU A 310 3.10 13.94 -18.53
CA LEU A 310 2.61 12.82 -19.32
C LEU A 310 1.07 12.77 -19.25
N MET A 311 0.42 12.54 -20.39
CA MET A 311 -1.03 12.49 -20.51
C MET A 311 -1.42 11.23 -21.27
N VAL A 312 -2.41 10.51 -20.76
CA VAL A 312 -2.87 9.25 -21.32
C VAL A 312 -3.89 9.50 -22.44
N ILE A 313 -3.62 8.93 -23.62
CA ILE A 313 -4.43 9.02 -24.84
C ILE A 313 -4.62 7.65 -25.50
#